data_AF-A0A971HU95-F1
#
_entry.id   AF-A0A971HU95-F1
#
_cell.length_a   1.000
_cell.length_b   1.000
_cell.length_c   1.000
_cell.angle_alpha   90.00
_cell.angle_beta   90.00
_cell.angle_gamma   90.00
#
_symmetry.space_group_name_H-M   'P 1'
#
loop_
_entity.id
_entity.type
_entity.pdbx_description
1 polymer ?
#
loop_
_entity_poly.entity_id
_entity_poly.type
_entity_poly.pdbx_seq_one_letter_code
_entity_poly.pdbx_strand_id
1 'polypeptide(L)'
;MPDYGQVYLWNQYIVDRYLQNENLRADFFKTLVATKEKSLPAYLSTFKVIGKRFSDVFVDFSIANRINNPQLNNGQYSYRQRALKDFVLPPTAYVKAFPNKINDSVSVWGSDSYFADISDVAGTLKVSFSGYRRMINSHYPHFKIAAVKQNTAGLKPPKISFFDLEVNPNDKNRLIGEINIECDSTYDGLFLVIMALAPEELDDTAYMPVSGFIYELNFALEKNNVARAPRSAAFAIEAFTQNYQQDFLRKRHDDPQMREHYANLLLTAVKRELENGSLDLVDHFIKSSQNGKGPIEFAKEIAGLLLFAKSQQTSGLSEESLTERIELLNSF
;
A
#
# COMPACT_ATOMS: atom_id res chain seq x y z
N MET A 1 12.51 -16.16 -13.56
CA MET A 1 11.65 -16.09 -14.77
C MET A 1 11.29 -14.62 -14.92
N PRO A 2 11.46 -13.97 -16.09
CA PRO A 2 10.92 -12.62 -16.28
C PRO A 2 9.42 -12.70 -15.98
N ASP A 3 8.92 -11.82 -15.12
CA ASP A 3 7.54 -11.86 -14.67
C ASP A 3 6.64 -11.44 -15.84
N TYR A 4 6.24 -12.40 -16.69
CA TYR A 4 5.42 -12.17 -17.88
C TYR A 4 4.14 -11.37 -17.56
N GLY A 5 3.60 -11.53 -16.34
CA GLY A 5 2.46 -10.75 -15.86
C GLY A 5 2.74 -9.24 -15.81
N GLN A 6 3.92 -8.85 -15.34
CA GLN A 6 4.33 -7.43 -15.26
C GLN A 6 4.39 -6.77 -16.64
N VAL A 7 4.83 -7.50 -17.67
CA VAL A 7 4.89 -6.98 -19.05
C VAL A 7 3.48 -6.68 -19.59
N TYR A 8 2.50 -7.56 -19.31
CA TYR A 8 1.11 -7.31 -19.71
C TYR A 8 0.51 -6.14 -18.93
N LEU A 9 0.72 -6.08 -17.62
CA LEU A 9 0.24 -4.98 -16.77
C LEU A 9 0.84 -3.63 -17.20
N TRP A 10 2.15 -3.60 -17.51
CA TRP A 10 2.85 -2.42 -18.02
C TRP A 10 2.20 -1.88 -19.30
N ASN A 11 2.04 -2.75 -20.30
CA ASN A 11 1.44 -2.36 -21.57
C ASN A 11 -0.02 -1.96 -21.41
N GLN A 12 -0.79 -2.66 -20.57
CA GLN A 12 -2.18 -2.31 -20.29
C GLN A 12 -2.29 -0.94 -19.63
N TYR A 13 -1.41 -0.63 -18.67
CA TYR A 13 -1.36 0.68 -18.02
C TYR A 13 -1.10 1.80 -19.03
N ILE A 14 -0.11 1.61 -19.92
CA ILE A 14 0.20 2.58 -20.99
C ILE A 14 -1.01 2.80 -21.90
N VAL A 15 -1.69 1.71 -22.29
CA VAL A 15 -2.89 1.78 -23.14
C VAL A 15 -4.01 2.57 -22.47
N ASP A 16 -4.30 2.27 -21.20
CA ASP A 16 -5.37 2.91 -20.45
C ASP A 16 -5.11 4.42 -20.26
N ARG A 17 -3.85 4.80 -20.05
CA ARG A 17 -3.48 6.15 -19.61
C ARG A 17 -3.04 7.08 -20.72
N TYR A 18 -2.33 6.56 -21.71
CA TYR A 18 -1.69 7.39 -22.73
C TYR A 18 -2.07 7.03 -24.17
N LEU A 19 -2.57 5.82 -24.44
CA LEU A 19 -2.92 5.36 -25.81
C LEU A 19 -4.43 5.08 -25.99
N GLN A 20 -5.24 6.07 -25.64
CA GLN A 20 -6.70 5.98 -25.74
C GLN A 20 -7.21 6.05 -27.19
N ASN A 21 -6.45 6.67 -28.09
CA ASN A 21 -6.75 6.73 -29.52
C ASN A 21 -6.19 5.49 -30.24
N GLU A 22 -7.00 4.84 -31.09
CA GLU A 22 -6.60 3.62 -31.80
C GLU A 22 -5.43 3.81 -32.78
N ASN A 23 -5.39 4.93 -33.51
CA ASN A 23 -4.29 5.25 -34.41
C ASN A 23 -3.00 5.49 -33.62
N LEU A 24 -3.09 6.27 -32.54
CA LEU A 24 -1.94 6.51 -31.65
C LEU A 24 -1.41 5.21 -31.06
N ARG A 25 -2.32 4.30 -30.65
CA ARG A 25 -1.97 2.97 -30.14
C ARG A 25 -1.27 2.12 -31.20
N ALA A 26 -1.81 2.10 -32.42
CA ALA A 26 -1.21 1.36 -33.53
C ALA A 26 0.19 1.88 -33.85
N ASP A 27 0.36 3.20 -33.92
CA ASP A 27 1.65 3.84 -34.22
C ASP A 27 2.66 3.62 -33.10
N PHE A 28 2.23 3.67 -31.85
CA PHE A 28 3.05 3.34 -30.69
C PHE A 28 3.62 1.92 -30.78
N PHE A 29 2.76 0.91 -30.94
CA PHE A 29 3.22 -0.48 -30.99
C PHE A 29 3.98 -0.82 -32.27
N LYS A 30 3.61 -0.23 -33.41
CA LYS A 30 4.41 -0.35 -34.65
C LYS A 30 5.82 0.19 -34.44
N THR A 31 5.94 1.36 -33.81
CA THR A 31 7.25 1.94 -33.50
C THR A 31 8.03 1.03 -32.56
N LEU A 32 7.42 0.60 -31.45
CA LEU A 32 8.03 -0.26 -30.45
C LEU A 32 8.52 -1.61 -31.03
N VAL A 33 7.79 -2.18 -31.99
CA VAL A 33 8.17 -3.45 -32.65
C VAL A 33 9.19 -3.21 -33.78
N ALA A 34 9.14 -2.06 -34.45
CA ALA A 34 10.03 -1.73 -35.55
C ALA A 34 11.43 -1.31 -35.09
N THR A 35 11.58 -0.81 -33.87
CA THR A 35 12.92 -0.54 -33.33
C THR A 35 13.73 -1.84 -33.24
N LYS A 36 14.98 -1.78 -33.69
CA LYS A 36 15.96 -2.87 -33.50
C LYS A 36 16.60 -2.84 -32.11
N GLU A 37 16.29 -1.80 -31.33
CA GLU A 37 16.73 -1.66 -29.96
C GLU A 37 15.93 -2.62 -29.07
N LYS A 38 16.53 -3.06 -27.98
CA LYS A 38 15.90 -3.99 -27.03
C LYS A 38 15.57 -3.25 -25.75
N SER A 39 14.52 -3.71 -25.06
CA SER A 39 14.25 -3.33 -23.67
C SER A 39 14.05 -1.82 -23.47
N LEU A 40 14.75 -1.15 -22.54
CA LEU A 40 14.50 0.26 -22.20
C LEU A 40 14.65 1.24 -23.38
N PRO A 41 15.74 1.21 -24.19
CA PRO A 41 15.88 2.05 -25.38
C PRO A 41 14.67 2.05 -26.33
N ALA A 42 14.05 0.89 -26.55
CA ALA A 42 12.86 0.78 -27.39
C ALA A 42 11.66 1.54 -26.81
N TYR A 43 11.49 1.54 -25.48
CA TYR A 43 10.46 2.36 -24.84
C TYR A 43 10.80 3.85 -24.85
N LEU A 44 12.07 4.24 -24.74
CA LEU A 44 12.47 5.65 -24.79
C LEU A 44 12.18 6.29 -26.15
N SER A 45 12.49 5.60 -27.23
CA SER A 45 12.17 6.05 -28.58
C SER A 45 10.65 6.16 -28.78
N THR A 46 9.89 5.20 -28.27
CA THR A 46 8.43 5.16 -28.43
C THR A 46 7.71 6.19 -27.54
N PHE A 47 8.14 6.42 -26.29
CA PHE A 47 7.52 7.39 -25.39
C PHE A 47 7.71 8.84 -25.82
N LYS A 48 8.75 9.15 -26.60
CA LYS A 48 8.89 10.47 -27.25
C LYS A 48 7.70 10.82 -28.13
N VAL A 49 7.09 9.83 -28.80
CA VAL A 49 5.92 10.03 -29.68
C VAL A 49 4.71 10.56 -28.90
N ILE A 50 4.57 10.16 -27.64
CA ILE A 50 3.47 10.57 -26.75
C ILE A 50 3.88 11.66 -25.74
N GLY A 51 5.09 12.23 -25.89
CA GLY A 51 5.59 13.31 -25.04
C GLY A 51 5.78 12.92 -23.58
N LYS A 52 6.15 11.67 -23.29
CA LYS A 52 6.38 11.15 -21.93
C LYS A 52 7.83 10.70 -21.74
N ARG A 53 8.32 10.81 -20.50
CA ARG A 53 9.57 10.19 -20.07
C ARG A 53 9.28 8.80 -19.52
N PHE A 54 10.23 7.87 -19.65
CA PHE A 54 10.03 6.52 -19.16
C PHE A 54 9.88 6.49 -17.64
N SER A 55 10.70 7.25 -16.93
CA SER A 55 10.68 7.39 -15.47
C SER A 55 9.33 7.84 -14.93
N ASP A 56 8.68 8.82 -15.57
CA ASP A 56 7.36 9.30 -15.14
C ASP A 56 6.30 8.21 -15.29
N VAL A 57 6.28 7.51 -16.43
CA VAL A 57 5.35 6.40 -16.67
C VAL A 57 5.62 5.23 -15.72
N PHE A 58 6.88 4.94 -15.45
CA PHE A 58 7.30 3.91 -14.50
C PHE A 58 6.86 4.23 -13.06
N VAL A 59 6.98 5.48 -12.64
CA VAL A 59 6.49 5.94 -11.33
C VAL A 59 4.98 5.77 -11.24
N ASP A 60 4.24 6.23 -12.24
CA ASP A 60 2.79 6.16 -12.20
C ASP A 60 2.29 4.70 -12.21
N PHE A 61 2.91 3.83 -13.03
CA PHE A 61 2.65 2.39 -13.07
C PHE A 61 2.95 1.71 -11.74
N SER A 62 4.09 2.02 -11.13
CA SER A 62 4.50 1.44 -9.84
C SER A 62 3.50 1.78 -8.74
N ILE A 63 2.99 3.01 -8.71
CA ILE A 63 1.94 3.42 -7.76
C ILE A 63 0.61 2.73 -8.12
N ALA A 64 0.24 2.67 -9.40
CA ALA A 64 -1.00 2.02 -9.84
C ALA A 64 -1.05 0.55 -9.42
N ASN A 65 0.07 -0.18 -9.49
CA ASN A 65 0.17 -1.55 -9.04
C ASN A 65 -0.10 -1.75 -7.54
N ARG A 66 0.15 -0.75 -6.69
CA ARG A 66 0.00 -0.85 -5.23
C ARG A 66 -1.29 -0.21 -4.71
N ILE A 67 -1.84 0.74 -5.46
CA ILE A 67 -2.96 1.59 -5.00
C ILE A 67 -4.23 1.36 -5.81
N ASN A 68 -4.10 1.25 -7.14
CA ASN A 68 -5.18 1.09 -8.12
C ASN A 68 -6.50 1.80 -7.77
N ASN A 69 -6.46 3.10 -7.52
CA ASN A 69 -7.64 3.84 -7.07
C ASN A 69 -8.04 4.94 -8.07
N PRO A 70 -9.22 4.85 -8.72
CA PRO A 70 -9.65 5.81 -9.73
C PRO A 70 -9.95 7.20 -9.16
N GLN A 71 -10.13 7.35 -7.84
CA GLN A 71 -10.33 8.64 -7.19
C GLN A 71 -9.01 9.37 -6.91
N LEU A 72 -7.86 8.68 -6.96
CA LEU A 72 -6.55 9.29 -6.74
C LEU A 72 -6.07 10.03 -7.99
N ASN A 73 -5.84 11.34 -7.89
CA ASN A 73 -5.33 12.19 -8.98
C ASN A 73 -6.06 11.95 -10.32
N ASN A 74 -7.40 12.03 -10.33
CA ASN A 74 -8.23 11.77 -11.51
C ASN A 74 -7.96 10.39 -12.16
N GLY A 75 -7.63 9.43 -11.30
CA GLY A 75 -7.34 8.05 -11.64
C GLY A 75 -5.97 7.82 -12.26
N GLN A 76 -5.04 8.79 -12.24
CA GLN A 76 -3.69 8.62 -12.83
C GLN A 76 -3.06 7.27 -12.41
N TYR A 77 -3.26 6.85 -11.17
CA TYR A 77 -2.70 5.63 -10.60
C TYR A 77 -3.71 4.49 -10.52
N SER A 78 -4.48 4.27 -11.59
CA SER A 78 -5.41 3.13 -11.67
C SER A 78 -5.44 2.49 -13.05
N TYR A 79 -5.93 1.26 -13.12
CA TYR A 79 -6.33 0.61 -14.36
C TYR A 79 -7.74 1.05 -14.75
N ARG A 80 -8.02 1.13 -16.06
CA ARG A 80 -9.36 1.40 -16.62
C ARG A 80 -10.02 0.12 -17.10
N GLN A 81 -9.23 -0.89 -17.48
CA GLN A 81 -9.77 -2.16 -17.92
C GLN A 81 -10.58 -2.83 -16.81
N ARG A 82 -11.82 -3.25 -17.13
CA ARG A 82 -12.76 -3.83 -16.16
C ARG A 82 -12.21 -5.03 -15.40
N ALA A 83 -11.38 -5.86 -16.04
CA ALA A 83 -10.77 -7.04 -15.42
C ALA A 83 -9.73 -6.68 -14.34
N LEU A 84 -9.15 -5.48 -14.42
CA LEU A 84 -8.10 -5.00 -13.51
C LEU A 84 -8.62 -3.96 -12.53
N LYS A 85 -9.92 -3.68 -12.49
CA LYS A 85 -10.49 -2.57 -11.73
C LYS A 85 -10.19 -2.64 -10.22
N ASP A 86 -10.07 -3.84 -9.66
CA ASP A 86 -9.72 -4.04 -8.25
C ASP A 86 -8.34 -4.69 -8.08
N PHE A 87 -7.56 -4.85 -9.16
CA PHE A 87 -6.24 -5.47 -9.09
C PHE A 87 -5.27 -4.63 -8.25
N VAL A 88 -4.69 -5.22 -7.21
CA VAL A 88 -3.65 -4.57 -6.38
C VAL A 88 -2.62 -5.63 -6.01
N LEU A 89 -1.33 -5.29 -6.16
CA LEU A 89 -0.24 -6.09 -5.63
C LEU A 89 -0.12 -5.85 -4.12
N PRO A 90 0.04 -6.91 -3.31
CA PRO A 90 0.20 -6.75 -1.87
C PRO A 90 1.46 -5.95 -1.53
N PRO A 91 1.50 -5.26 -0.39
CA PRO A 91 2.72 -4.61 0.06
C PRO A 91 3.85 -5.63 0.26
N THR A 92 5.09 -5.17 0.11
CA THR A 92 6.31 -5.93 0.42
C THR A 92 6.32 -6.33 1.89
N ALA A 93 5.93 -5.41 2.79
CA ALA A 93 5.72 -5.72 4.20
C ALA A 93 4.71 -4.78 4.87
N TYR A 94 4.22 -5.21 6.04
CA TYR A 94 3.31 -4.44 6.88
C TYR A 94 4.06 -3.88 8.10
N VAL A 95 3.91 -2.57 8.35
CA VAL A 95 4.43 -1.87 9.53
C VAL A 95 3.32 -1.82 10.59
N LYS A 96 3.47 -2.67 11.61
CA LYS A 96 2.42 -2.94 12.60
C LYS A 96 2.57 -2.16 13.91
N ALA A 97 3.74 -1.58 14.16
CA ALA A 97 4.03 -0.87 15.41
C ALA A 97 5.03 0.25 15.17
N PHE A 98 4.91 1.32 15.94
CA PHE A 98 5.83 2.48 15.89
C PHE A 98 6.50 2.69 17.25
N PRO A 99 7.78 3.12 17.28
CA PRO A 99 8.65 3.38 16.14
C PRO A 99 9.05 2.09 15.40
N ASN A 100 9.42 2.21 14.13
CA ASN A 100 9.87 1.08 13.31
C ASN A 100 11.02 1.49 12.40
N LYS A 101 11.95 0.57 12.16
CA LYS A 101 13.02 0.75 11.17
C LYS A 101 13.05 -0.44 10.23
N ILE A 102 13.07 -0.14 8.93
CA ILE A 102 13.17 -1.13 7.85
C ILE A 102 14.50 -0.89 7.13
N ASN A 103 15.23 -1.97 6.85
CA ASN A 103 16.40 -1.95 5.97
C ASN A 103 16.15 -2.97 4.88
N ASP A 104 16.16 -2.54 3.62
CA ASP A 104 15.88 -3.43 2.50
C ASP A 104 16.60 -2.93 1.23
N SER A 105 16.37 -3.58 0.09
CA SER A 105 16.92 -3.18 -1.20
C SER A 105 15.92 -3.42 -2.34
N VAL A 106 15.87 -2.48 -3.28
CA VAL A 106 14.99 -2.57 -4.45
C VAL A 106 15.83 -2.66 -5.73
N SER A 107 15.45 -3.50 -6.69
CA SER A 107 16.16 -3.60 -7.96
C SER A 107 16.04 -2.31 -8.77
N VAL A 108 16.99 -2.09 -9.69
CA VAL A 108 16.89 -1.00 -10.68
C VAL A 108 15.60 -1.15 -11.49
N TRP A 109 14.87 -0.05 -11.70
CA TRP A 109 13.53 -0.09 -12.32
C TRP A 109 12.58 -1.08 -11.62
N GLY A 110 12.76 -1.24 -10.31
CA GLY A 110 11.89 -1.98 -9.41
C GLY A 110 11.16 -1.05 -8.43
N SER A 111 10.15 -1.61 -7.76
CA SER A 111 9.47 -0.93 -6.67
C SER A 111 9.09 -1.85 -5.53
N ASP A 112 9.34 -1.38 -4.31
CA ASP A 112 8.85 -1.96 -3.07
C ASP A 112 7.69 -1.13 -2.53
N SER A 113 6.91 -1.73 -1.64
CA SER A 113 5.87 -0.99 -0.93
C SER A 113 5.67 -1.47 0.49
N TYR A 114 5.32 -0.54 1.36
CA TYR A 114 5.05 -0.82 2.76
C TYR A 114 3.70 -0.25 3.12
N PHE A 115 2.86 -1.06 3.76
CA PHE A 115 1.65 -0.58 4.38
C PHE A 115 1.89 -0.37 5.86
N ALA A 116 1.65 0.84 6.35
CA ALA A 116 1.69 1.17 7.76
C ALA A 116 0.26 1.43 8.25
N ASP A 117 -0.17 0.68 9.25
CA ASP A 117 -1.44 0.94 9.93
C ASP A 117 -1.25 2.13 10.86
N ILE A 118 -1.84 3.27 10.51
CA ILE A 118 -1.72 4.52 11.26
C ILE A 118 -2.99 4.83 12.07
N SER A 119 -3.91 3.87 12.15
CA SER A 119 -5.23 4.11 12.72
C SER A 119 -5.21 4.37 14.22
N ASP A 120 -4.22 3.84 14.96
CA ASP A 120 -4.02 4.08 16.40
C ASP A 120 -2.99 5.18 16.69
N VAL A 121 -2.37 5.77 15.66
CA VAL A 121 -1.33 6.78 15.84
C VAL A 121 -1.96 8.14 16.03
N ALA A 122 -1.65 8.84 17.12
CA ALA A 122 -2.05 10.23 17.27
C ALA A 122 -0.96 11.22 16.83
N GLY A 123 -1.44 12.35 16.32
CA GLY A 123 -0.60 13.49 15.96
C GLY A 123 0.26 13.20 14.74
N THR A 124 1.57 13.45 14.83
CA THR A 124 2.44 13.39 13.65
C THR A 124 3.34 12.17 13.66
N LEU A 125 3.20 11.33 12.63
CA LEU A 125 4.15 10.28 12.29
C LEU A 125 5.19 10.84 11.33
N LYS A 126 6.43 10.91 11.77
CA LYS A 126 7.57 11.27 10.93
C LYS A 126 8.10 10.02 10.23
N VAL A 127 8.15 10.07 8.90
CA VAL A 127 8.76 9.01 8.09
C VAL A 127 10.00 9.57 7.42
N SER A 128 11.15 8.99 7.71
CA SER A 128 12.44 9.37 7.12
C SER A 128 12.96 8.25 6.21
N PHE A 129 13.58 8.63 5.12
CA PHE A 129 14.20 7.74 4.15
C PHE A 129 15.70 8.02 4.03
N SER A 130 16.48 6.97 3.83
CA SER A 130 17.90 7.05 3.52
C SER A 130 18.29 5.95 2.53
N GLY A 131 18.54 6.32 1.27
CA GLY A 131 18.85 5.38 0.18
C GLY A 131 20.28 5.54 -0.32
N TYR A 132 20.98 4.43 -0.57
CA TYR A 132 22.31 4.46 -1.17
C TYR A 132 22.25 4.83 -2.65
N ARG A 133 23.05 5.82 -3.03
CA ARG A 133 23.25 6.26 -4.43
C ARG A 133 24.55 5.65 -4.95
N ARG A 134 24.54 4.34 -5.21
CA ARG A 134 25.70 3.65 -5.79
C ARG A 134 25.93 4.13 -7.21
N MET A 135 27.12 4.65 -7.51
CA MET A 135 27.47 5.08 -8.87
C MET A 135 27.48 3.90 -9.85
N ILE A 136 26.91 4.10 -11.04
CA ILE A 136 26.86 3.15 -12.15
C ILE A 136 27.33 3.90 -13.40
N ASN A 137 28.48 3.50 -13.97
CA ASN A 137 29.08 4.13 -15.16
C ASN A 137 28.99 5.68 -15.17
N SER A 138 29.48 6.30 -14.08
CA SER A 138 29.52 7.75 -13.85
C SER A 138 28.17 8.43 -13.59
N HIS A 139 27.07 7.68 -13.49
CA HIS A 139 25.76 8.20 -13.14
C HIS A 139 25.31 7.69 -11.78
N TYR A 140 24.41 8.44 -11.14
CA TYR A 140 23.81 8.04 -9.88
C TYR A 140 22.35 7.67 -10.11
N PRO A 141 21.94 6.43 -9.77
CA PRO A 141 20.54 6.15 -9.65
C PRO A 141 19.90 7.03 -8.59
N HIS A 142 18.60 7.23 -8.72
CA HIS A 142 17.81 8.06 -7.83
C HIS A 142 16.58 7.30 -7.34
N PHE A 143 16.08 7.69 -6.18
CA PHE A 143 14.85 7.15 -5.64
C PHE A 143 13.70 8.11 -5.93
N LYS A 144 12.51 7.55 -6.10
CA LYS A 144 11.25 8.29 -5.96
C LYS A 144 10.41 7.58 -4.91
N ILE A 145 9.80 8.34 -4.01
CA ILE A 145 9.01 7.77 -2.92
C ILE A 145 7.68 8.47 -2.87
N ALA A 146 6.61 7.70 -3.00
CA ALA A 146 5.24 8.16 -2.80
C ALA A 146 4.75 7.72 -1.43
N ALA A 147 4.10 8.63 -0.72
CA ALA A 147 3.32 8.37 0.48
C ALA A 147 1.83 8.55 0.14
N VAL A 148 1.04 7.50 0.28
CA VAL A 148 -0.39 7.49 -0.05
C VAL A 148 -1.18 7.21 1.22
N LYS A 149 -1.88 8.23 1.71
CA LYS A 149 -2.85 8.08 2.78
C LYS A 149 -4.14 7.49 2.22
N GLN A 150 -4.65 6.46 2.87
CA GLN A 150 -5.87 5.76 2.49
C GLN A 150 -6.82 5.64 3.67
N ASN A 151 -8.10 5.64 3.35
CA ASN A 151 -9.16 5.25 4.26
C ASN A 151 -9.62 3.87 3.78
N THR A 152 -9.31 2.81 4.53
CA THR A 152 -9.57 1.42 4.12
C THR A 152 -11.06 1.14 3.93
N ALA A 153 -11.94 1.90 4.61
CA ALA A 153 -13.38 1.86 4.40
C ALA A 153 -13.85 2.53 3.09
N GLY A 154 -12.96 3.20 2.35
CA GLY A 154 -13.29 3.84 1.07
C GLY A 154 -14.15 5.12 1.20
N LEU A 155 -14.31 5.65 2.41
CA LEU A 155 -15.19 6.81 2.67
C LEU A 155 -14.55 8.15 2.27
N LYS A 156 -13.22 8.18 2.15
CA LYS A 156 -12.45 9.35 1.75
C LYS A 156 -11.53 9.01 0.58
N PRO A 157 -11.48 9.86 -0.46
CA PRO A 157 -10.52 9.70 -1.53
C PRO A 157 -9.10 9.68 -0.97
N PRO A 158 -8.23 8.77 -1.44
CA PRO A 158 -6.84 8.72 -1.01
C PRO A 158 -6.10 10.02 -1.38
N LYS A 159 -5.04 10.32 -0.64
CA LYS A 159 -4.16 11.47 -0.89
C LYS A 159 -2.73 10.99 -1.08
N ILE A 160 -2.06 11.49 -2.11
CA ILE A 160 -0.66 11.20 -2.40
C ILE A 160 0.20 12.43 -2.13
N SER A 161 1.38 12.18 -1.56
CA SER A 161 2.48 13.11 -1.46
C SER A 161 3.78 12.40 -1.86
N PHE A 162 4.80 13.17 -2.21
CA PHE A 162 6.11 12.63 -2.56
C PHE A 162 7.16 13.17 -1.59
N PHE A 163 8.16 12.36 -1.30
CA PHE A 163 9.33 12.83 -0.57
C PHE A 163 10.12 13.78 -1.45
N ASP A 164 10.60 14.87 -0.84
CA ASP A 164 11.68 15.65 -1.41
C ASP A 164 13.01 15.03 -0.97
N LEU A 165 13.83 14.62 -1.94
CA LEU A 165 15.05 13.86 -1.68
C LEU A 165 16.26 14.68 -2.08
N GLU A 166 17.20 14.83 -1.15
CA GLU A 166 18.43 15.55 -1.35
C GLU A 166 19.67 14.68 -1.07
N VAL A 167 20.81 15.12 -1.59
CA VAL A 167 22.09 14.46 -1.28
C VAL A 167 22.42 14.75 0.17
N ASN A 168 22.67 13.71 0.97
CA ASN A 168 23.07 13.92 2.35
C ASN A 168 24.42 14.67 2.39
N PRO A 169 24.50 15.83 3.05
CA PRO A 169 25.73 16.62 3.11
C PRO A 169 26.86 15.91 3.86
N ASN A 170 26.51 15.04 4.82
CA ASN A 170 27.46 14.29 5.66
C ASN A 170 27.88 12.95 5.03
N ASP A 171 27.06 12.38 4.16
CA ASP A 171 27.38 11.19 3.38
C ASP A 171 26.88 11.35 1.95
N LYS A 172 27.77 11.83 1.08
CA LYS A 172 27.46 12.06 -0.34
C LYS A 172 27.09 10.79 -1.12
N ASN A 173 27.18 9.61 -0.51
CA ASN A 173 26.70 8.35 -1.07
C ASN A 173 25.27 8.00 -0.66
N ARG A 174 24.54 8.91 0.01
CA ARG A 174 23.14 8.73 0.38
C ARG A 174 22.23 9.85 -0.12
N LEU A 175 21.02 9.45 -0.54
CA LEU A 175 19.85 10.30 -0.67
C LEU A 175 19.06 10.24 0.63
N ILE A 176 18.68 11.39 1.16
CA ILE A 176 17.85 11.50 2.36
C ILE A 176 16.62 12.34 2.07
N GLY A 177 15.56 12.09 2.81
CA GLY A 177 14.39 12.94 2.84
C GLY A 177 13.41 12.46 3.89
N GLU A 178 12.42 13.29 4.18
CA GLU A 178 11.43 13.00 5.20
C GLU A 178 10.08 13.59 4.84
N ILE A 179 9.04 12.99 5.41
CA ILE A 179 7.70 13.54 5.35
C ILE A 179 7.03 13.37 6.71
N ASN A 180 6.27 14.39 7.09
CA ASN A 180 5.42 14.36 8.27
C ASN A 180 4.00 13.99 7.86
N ILE A 181 3.49 12.93 8.47
CA ILE A 181 2.16 12.39 8.23
C ILE A 181 1.30 12.77 9.43
N GLU A 182 0.36 13.69 9.21
CA GLU A 182 -0.68 13.98 10.18
C GLU A 182 -1.66 12.80 10.25
N CYS A 183 -1.70 12.16 11.42
CA CYS A 183 -2.61 11.09 11.81
C CYS A 183 -3.82 11.72 12.51
N ASP A 184 -4.72 12.27 11.71
CA ASP A 184 -5.90 13.06 12.11
C ASP A 184 -7.19 12.22 12.20
N SER A 185 -7.08 10.89 12.21
CA SER A 185 -8.19 9.92 12.18
C SER A 185 -8.99 9.86 10.87
N THR A 186 -8.71 10.73 9.88
CA THR A 186 -9.38 10.70 8.57
C THR A 186 -8.93 9.50 7.73
N TYR A 187 -7.65 9.15 7.84
CA TYR A 187 -6.99 8.06 7.14
C TYR A 187 -6.47 7.06 8.18
N ASP A 188 -6.65 5.78 7.90
CA ASP A 188 -6.27 4.66 8.76
C ASP A 188 -5.05 3.90 8.22
N GLY A 189 -4.74 4.06 6.93
CA GLY A 189 -3.61 3.42 6.26
C GLY A 189 -2.66 4.41 5.59
N LEU A 190 -1.37 4.10 5.64
CA LEU A 190 -0.31 4.77 4.89
C LEU A 190 0.43 3.75 4.02
N PHE A 191 0.32 3.88 2.71
CA PHE A 191 1.17 3.15 1.76
C PHE A 191 2.39 3.99 1.41
N LEU A 192 3.58 3.44 1.59
CA LEU A 192 4.81 3.95 0.99
C LEU A 192 5.14 3.11 -0.24
N VAL A 193 5.41 3.76 -1.37
CA VAL A 193 5.90 3.09 -2.58
C VAL A 193 7.29 3.65 -2.88
N ILE A 194 8.31 2.79 -2.83
CA ILE A 194 9.73 3.14 -3.03
C ILE A 194 10.13 2.63 -4.39
N MET A 195 10.58 3.53 -5.25
CA MET A 195 10.94 3.25 -6.64
C MET A 195 12.41 3.57 -6.85
N ALA A 196 13.18 2.61 -7.35
CA ALA A 196 14.56 2.84 -7.78
C ALA A 196 14.59 3.13 -9.28
N LEU A 197 15.06 4.33 -9.61
CA LEU A 197 15.11 4.85 -10.96
C LEU A 197 16.57 4.97 -11.40
N ALA A 198 16.81 4.65 -12.67
CA ALA A 198 18.12 4.81 -13.30
C ALA A 198 18.06 5.95 -14.32
N PRO A 199 19.21 6.56 -14.67
CA PRO A 199 19.32 7.36 -15.88
C PRO A 199 18.76 6.60 -17.09
N GLU A 200 17.94 7.27 -17.87
CA GLU A 200 17.30 6.67 -19.05
C GLU A 200 18.32 6.43 -20.17
N GLU A 201 19.45 7.16 -20.19
CA GLU A 201 20.43 7.12 -21.29
C GLU A 201 21.40 5.94 -21.25
N LEU A 202 21.46 5.19 -20.14
CA LEU A 202 22.37 4.05 -20.01
C LEU A 202 21.69 2.76 -20.52
N ASP A 203 22.47 1.94 -21.21
CA ASP A 203 22.04 0.62 -21.68
C ASP A 203 21.74 -0.33 -20.50
N ASP A 204 20.76 -1.21 -20.69
CA ASP A 204 20.29 -2.12 -19.64
C ASP A 204 21.39 -3.05 -19.13
N THR A 205 22.36 -3.39 -19.99
CA THR A 205 23.54 -4.19 -19.62
C THR A 205 24.40 -3.54 -18.54
N ALA A 206 24.36 -2.20 -18.41
CA ALA A 206 25.08 -1.46 -17.37
C ALA A 206 24.43 -1.61 -15.98
N TYR A 207 23.12 -1.88 -15.93
CA TYR A 207 22.35 -1.99 -14.69
C TYR A 207 22.09 -3.43 -14.24
N MET A 208 21.99 -4.38 -15.19
CA MET A 208 21.74 -5.80 -14.91
C MET A 208 22.66 -6.47 -13.87
N PRO A 209 23.98 -6.17 -13.78
CA PRO A 209 24.84 -6.78 -12.77
C PRO A 209 24.80 -6.09 -11.40
N VAL A 210 24.03 -5.01 -11.24
CA VAL A 210 24.03 -4.21 -10.01
C VAL A 210 23.08 -4.83 -8.99
N SER A 211 23.61 -5.09 -7.78
CA SER A 211 22.80 -5.48 -6.62
C SER A 211 21.68 -4.46 -6.37
N GLY A 212 20.58 -4.88 -5.75
CA GLY A 212 19.49 -3.98 -5.35
C GLY A 212 20.01 -2.75 -4.60
N PHE A 213 19.36 -1.61 -4.81
CA PHE A 213 19.71 -0.35 -4.18
C PHE A 213 19.19 -0.36 -2.76
N ILE A 214 20.13 -0.37 -1.82
CA ILE A 214 19.86 -0.48 -0.40
C ILE A 214 19.25 0.82 0.10
N TYR A 215 18.23 0.71 0.94
CA TYR A 215 17.61 1.83 1.62
C TYR A 215 17.19 1.50 3.04
N GLU A 216 16.99 2.55 3.81
CA GLU A 216 16.46 2.52 5.16
C GLU A 216 15.22 3.40 5.24
N LEU A 217 14.17 2.89 5.87
CA LEU A 217 12.98 3.67 6.26
C LEU A 217 12.88 3.68 7.78
N ASN A 218 12.62 4.86 8.34
CA ASN A 218 12.42 5.03 9.76
C ASN A 218 11.08 5.70 10.01
N PHE A 219 10.24 5.06 10.81
CA PHE A 219 8.96 5.57 11.26
C PHE A 219 9.11 5.97 12.73
N ALA A 220 8.99 7.26 13.01
CA ALA A 220 9.16 7.83 14.34
C ALA A 220 7.96 8.69 14.72
N LEU A 221 7.50 8.55 15.95
CA LEU A 221 6.50 9.46 16.52
C LEU A 221 7.22 10.74 16.97
N GLU A 222 6.72 11.91 16.56
CA GLU A 222 7.25 13.16 17.11
C GLU A 222 6.92 13.25 18.62
N LYS A 223 7.92 13.68 19.42
CA LYS A 223 7.87 13.71 20.89
C LYS A 223 6.73 14.62 21.37
N ASN A 224 5.57 14.01 21.64
CA ASN A 224 4.50 14.42 22.57
C ASN A 224 3.24 13.54 22.48
N ASN A 225 3.17 12.59 21.54
CA ASN A 225 1.95 11.80 21.31
C ASN A 225 2.05 10.38 21.86
N VAL A 226 1.86 10.24 23.18
CA VAL A 226 1.49 8.96 23.82
C VAL A 226 -0.04 8.84 23.94
N ALA A 227 -0.79 9.88 23.57
CA ALA A 227 -2.24 9.82 23.48
C ALA A 227 -2.65 9.04 22.21
N ARG A 228 -3.69 8.22 22.29
CA ARG A 228 -4.35 7.61 21.11
C ARG A 228 -5.10 8.68 20.33
N ALA A 229 -5.20 8.55 19.01
CA ALA A 229 -5.91 9.51 18.18
C ALA A 229 -7.38 9.61 18.63
N PRO A 230 -7.99 10.80 18.67
CA PRO A 230 -9.43 10.90 18.87
C PRO A 230 -10.15 10.22 17.70
N ARG A 231 -10.94 9.19 18.05
CA ARG A 231 -12.05 8.54 17.35
C ARG A 231 -12.16 8.81 15.83
N SER A 232 -11.57 7.94 15.00
CA SER A 232 -11.85 7.90 13.55
C SER A 232 -13.26 7.38 13.27
N ALA A 233 -13.79 7.72 12.09
CA ALA A 233 -15.08 7.28 11.56
C ALA A 233 -15.34 5.76 11.74
N ALA A 234 -16.62 5.40 11.93
CA ALA A 234 -17.09 4.04 12.14
C ALA A 234 -16.48 3.05 11.13
N PHE A 235 -15.94 1.94 11.63
CA PHE A 235 -15.35 0.89 10.81
C PHE A 235 -16.44 0.23 9.94
N ALA A 236 -16.33 0.32 8.62
CA ALA A 236 -17.32 -0.24 7.70
C ALA A 236 -17.08 -1.73 7.47
N ILE A 237 -17.76 -2.60 8.24
CA ILE A 237 -17.58 -4.06 8.14
C ILE A 237 -17.80 -4.60 6.73
N GLU A 238 -18.69 -3.99 5.96
CA GLU A 238 -19.05 -4.44 4.60
C GLU A 238 -17.90 -4.20 3.63
N ALA A 239 -17.26 -3.03 3.72
CA ALA A 239 -16.07 -2.71 2.93
C ALA A 239 -14.88 -3.57 3.34
N PHE A 240 -14.67 -3.77 4.64
CA PHE A 240 -13.64 -4.69 5.17
C PHE A 240 -13.83 -6.11 4.62
N THR A 241 -15.06 -6.63 4.70
CA THR A 241 -15.40 -7.97 4.23
C THR A 241 -15.17 -8.12 2.73
N GLN A 242 -15.55 -7.12 1.93
CA GLN A 242 -15.30 -7.13 0.49
C GLN A 242 -13.81 -7.12 0.16
N ASN A 243 -13.03 -6.26 0.82
CA ASN A 243 -11.57 -6.19 0.62
C ASN A 243 -10.90 -7.51 1.02
N TYR A 244 -11.26 -8.05 2.19
CA TYR A 244 -10.76 -9.34 2.66
C TYR A 244 -11.08 -10.45 1.67
N GLN A 245 -12.33 -10.58 1.22
CA GLN A 245 -12.72 -11.62 0.26
C GLN A 245 -12.02 -11.47 -1.09
N GLN A 246 -11.84 -10.24 -1.59
CA GLN A 246 -11.11 -10.02 -2.84
C GLN A 246 -9.65 -10.44 -2.71
N ASP A 247 -8.98 -10.12 -1.61
CA ASP A 247 -7.60 -10.52 -1.37
C ASP A 247 -7.47 -12.01 -1.10
N PHE A 248 -8.42 -12.60 -0.38
CA PHE A 248 -8.50 -14.02 -0.04
C PHE A 248 -8.74 -14.90 -1.28
N LEU A 249 -9.59 -14.46 -2.21
CA LEU A 249 -9.86 -15.15 -3.48
C LEU A 249 -8.70 -15.04 -4.49
N ARG A 250 -7.81 -14.05 -4.33
CA ARG A 250 -6.72 -13.77 -5.27
C ARG A 250 -5.35 -14.31 -4.85
N LYS A 251 -5.15 -14.62 -3.57
CA LYS A 251 -3.93 -15.24 -3.04
C LYS A 251 -4.15 -16.71 -2.67
N ARG A 252 -3.08 -17.52 -2.64
CA ARG A 252 -3.11 -18.82 -1.94
C ARG A 252 -3.64 -18.58 -0.53
N HIS A 253 -4.59 -19.39 -0.08
CA HIS A 253 -5.30 -19.28 1.20
C HIS A 253 -4.39 -19.21 2.46
N ASP A 254 -3.06 -19.37 2.30
CA ASP A 254 -2.11 -19.58 3.37
C ASP A 254 -1.10 -18.42 3.58
N ASP A 255 -1.32 -17.20 3.07
CA ASP A 255 -0.44 -16.06 3.36
C ASP A 255 -0.64 -15.57 4.81
N PRO A 256 0.26 -15.91 5.76
CA PRO A 256 0.03 -15.65 7.18
C PRO A 256 0.08 -14.15 7.48
N GLN A 257 0.86 -13.38 6.70
CA GLN A 257 1.02 -11.95 6.91
C GLN A 257 -0.25 -11.19 6.53
N MET A 258 -0.92 -11.62 5.46
CA MET A 258 -2.21 -11.05 5.04
C MET A 258 -3.30 -11.34 6.08
N ARG A 259 -3.42 -12.60 6.53
CA ARG A 259 -4.40 -13.00 7.56
C ARG A 259 -4.18 -12.22 8.85
N GLU A 260 -2.93 -12.08 9.29
CA GLU A 260 -2.60 -11.31 10.49
C GLU A 260 -2.86 -9.81 10.34
N HIS A 261 -2.65 -9.24 9.15
CA HIS A 261 -3.00 -7.83 8.87
C HIS A 261 -4.51 -7.58 9.03
N TYR A 262 -5.34 -8.39 8.38
CA TYR A 262 -6.80 -8.27 8.47
C TYR A 262 -7.32 -8.57 9.88
N ALA A 263 -6.73 -9.55 10.57
CA ALA A 263 -7.02 -9.80 11.98
C ALA A 263 -6.72 -8.56 12.84
N ASN A 264 -5.55 -7.94 12.67
CA ASN A 264 -5.17 -6.74 13.42
C ASN A 264 -6.13 -5.57 13.14
N LEU A 265 -6.46 -5.30 11.88
CA LEU A 265 -7.43 -4.25 11.53
C LEU A 265 -8.78 -4.46 12.22
N LEU A 266 -9.32 -5.68 12.14
CA LEU A 266 -10.63 -6.02 12.71
C LEU A 266 -10.59 -6.00 14.25
N LEU A 267 -9.59 -6.64 14.86
CA LEU A 267 -9.47 -6.72 16.32
C LEU A 267 -9.21 -5.35 16.95
N THR A 268 -8.41 -4.51 16.30
CA THR A 268 -8.20 -3.13 16.72
C THR A 268 -9.50 -2.34 16.64
N ALA A 269 -10.27 -2.48 15.56
CA ALA A 269 -11.57 -1.82 15.42
C ALA A 269 -12.57 -2.30 16.50
N VAL A 270 -12.68 -3.62 16.74
CA VAL A 270 -13.54 -4.18 17.79
C VAL A 270 -13.11 -3.68 19.17
N LYS A 271 -11.80 -3.71 19.47
CA LYS A 271 -11.27 -3.22 20.75
C LYS A 271 -11.64 -1.76 20.98
N ARG A 272 -11.54 -0.92 19.95
CA ARG A 272 -11.94 0.49 20.03
C ARG A 272 -13.42 0.66 20.31
N GLU A 273 -14.30 -0.12 19.70
CA GLU A 273 -15.73 -0.05 20.02
C GLU A 273 -16.04 -0.50 21.45
N LEU A 274 -15.38 -1.55 21.93
CA LEU A 274 -15.53 -2.03 23.30
C LEU A 274 -15.11 -0.98 24.33
N GLU A 275 -14.01 -0.26 24.07
CA GLU A 275 -13.57 0.86 24.90
C GLU A 275 -14.56 2.03 24.90
N ASN A 276 -15.42 2.13 23.87
CA ASN A 276 -16.50 3.11 23.78
C ASN A 276 -17.84 2.58 24.33
N GLY A 277 -17.89 1.36 24.85
CA GLY A 277 -19.11 0.73 25.33
C GLY A 277 -20.11 0.40 24.23
N SER A 278 -19.63 0.14 23.01
CA SER A 278 -20.45 -0.35 21.89
C SER A 278 -20.07 -1.78 21.50
N LEU A 279 -21.05 -2.50 20.94
CA LEU A 279 -20.91 -3.83 20.34
C LEU A 279 -21.39 -3.84 18.89
N ASP A 280 -21.65 -2.68 18.29
CA ASP A 280 -22.29 -2.58 16.97
C ASP A 280 -21.50 -3.31 15.88
N LEU A 281 -20.17 -3.15 15.84
CA LEU A 281 -19.27 -3.83 14.91
C LEU A 281 -19.27 -5.35 15.12
N VAL A 282 -19.35 -5.80 16.36
CA VAL A 282 -19.45 -7.23 16.68
C VAL A 282 -20.78 -7.79 16.18
N ASP A 283 -21.88 -7.08 16.41
CA ASP A 283 -23.21 -7.47 15.95
C ASP A 283 -23.28 -7.48 14.42
N HIS A 284 -22.68 -6.48 13.78
CA HIS A 284 -22.51 -6.42 12.33
C HIS A 284 -21.65 -7.55 11.77
N PHE A 285 -20.55 -7.90 12.44
CA PHE A 285 -19.72 -9.05 12.08
C PHE A 285 -20.50 -10.36 12.18
N ILE A 286 -21.17 -10.62 13.32
CA ILE A 286 -22.00 -11.82 13.54
C ILE A 286 -23.05 -11.95 12.45
N LYS A 287 -23.77 -10.86 12.15
CA LYS A 287 -24.79 -10.83 11.11
C LYS A 287 -24.21 -11.10 9.72
N SER A 288 -23.04 -10.56 9.40
CA SER A 288 -22.35 -10.83 8.12
C SER A 288 -21.95 -12.30 7.99
N SER A 289 -21.39 -12.86 9.07
CA SER A 289 -20.93 -14.26 9.17
C SER A 289 -22.10 -15.25 9.07
N GLN A 290 -23.22 -15.00 9.75
CA GLN A 290 -24.44 -15.83 9.64
C GLN A 290 -25.02 -15.87 8.22
N ASN A 291 -24.86 -14.78 7.46
CA ASN A 291 -25.30 -14.71 6.07
C ASN A 291 -24.31 -15.35 5.08
N GLY A 292 -23.27 -16.03 5.58
CA GLY A 292 -22.22 -16.66 4.76
C GLY A 292 -21.33 -15.67 4.01
N LYS A 293 -21.34 -14.40 4.42
CA LYS A 293 -20.57 -13.32 3.79
C LYS A 293 -19.41 -12.84 4.65
N GLY A 294 -19.43 -13.08 5.96
CA GLY A 294 -18.41 -12.58 6.88
C GLY A 294 -17.14 -13.44 6.94
N PRO A 295 -16.00 -12.87 7.39
CA PRO A 295 -14.74 -13.59 7.56
C PRO A 295 -14.73 -14.38 8.87
N ILE A 296 -15.39 -15.55 8.85
CA ILE A 296 -15.68 -16.40 10.01
C ILE A 296 -14.42 -16.82 10.78
N GLU A 297 -13.30 -16.99 10.10
CA GLU A 297 -12.01 -17.38 10.67
C GLU A 297 -11.48 -16.43 11.77
N PHE A 298 -11.98 -15.19 11.85
CA PHE A 298 -11.65 -14.24 12.91
C PHE A 298 -12.58 -14.33 14.14
N ALA A 299 -13.65 -15.14 14.09
CA ALA A 299 -14.66 -15.19 15.15
C ALA A 299 -14.08 -15.58 16.51
N LYS A 300 -13.17 -16.56 16.55
CA LYS A 300 -12.49 -16.99 17.79
C LYS A 300 -11.62 -15.90 18.40
N GLU A 301 -10.98 -15.08 17.58
CA GLU A 301 -10.10 -14.00 18.06
C GLU A 301 -10.94 -12.86 18.62
N ILE A 302 -12.06 -12.54 17.98
CA ILE A 302 -13.05 -11.59 18.52
C ILE A 302 -13.62 -12.09 19.84
N ALA A 303 -14.00 -13.37 19.93
CA ALA A 303 -14.50 -13.98 21.16
C ALA A 303 -13.46 -13.90 22.30
N GLY A 304 -12.18 -14.16 21.99
CA GLY A 304 -11.08 -14.01 22.94
C GLY A 304 -10.92 -12.57 23.46
N LEU A 305 -11.07 -11.58 22.57
CA LEU A 305 -11.02 -10.17 22.94
C LEU A 305 -12.19 -9.77 23.85
N LEU A 306 -13.41 -10.25 23.56
CA LEU A 306 -14.59 -10.01 24.39
C LEU A 306 -14.47 -10.67 25.77
N LEU A 307 -13.93 -11.89 25.85
CA LEU A 307 -13.64 -12.57 27.10
C LEU A 307 -12.66 -11.76 27.95
N PHE A 308 -11.61 -11.21 27.33
CA PHE A 308 -10.67 -10.34 28.01
C PHE A 308 -11.34 -9.07 28.53
N ALA A 309 -12.16 -8.40 27.69
CA ALA A 309 -12.91 -7.20 28.10
C ALA A 309 -13.87 -7.49 29.27
N LYS A 310 -14.57 -8.64 29.24
CA LYS A 310 -15.42 -9.13 30.33
C LYS A 310 -14.63 -9.30 31.62
N SER A 311 -13.46 -9.94 31.56
CA SER A 311 -12.64 -10.17 32.77
C SER A 311 -12.08 -8.89 33.41
N GLN A 312 -11.93 -7.83 32.62
CA GLN A 312 -11.35 -6.57 33.06
C GLN A 312 -12.42 -5.56 33.55
N GLN A 313 -13.71 -5.85 33.37
CA GLN A 313 -14.83 -4.91 33.63
C GLN A 313 -14.62 -3.52 32.99
N THR A 314 -13.84 -3.45 31.91
CA THR A 314 -13.30 -2.20 31.37
C THR A 314 -14.25 -1.43 30.45
N SER A 315 -15.38 -2.02 30.04
CA SER A 315 -16.15 -1.53 28.89
C SER A 315 -17.46 -0.83 29.20
N GLY A 316 -17.89 -0.73 30.47
CA GLY A 316 -19.22 -0.17 30.81
C GLY A 316 -20.41 -0.95 30.21
N LEU A 317 -20.15 -2.09 29.56
CA LEU A 317 -21.10 -3.00 28.95
C LEU A 317 -21.57 -4.04 29.97
N SER A 318 -22.81 -4.52 29.84
CA SER A 318 -23.31 -5.59 30.70
C SER A 318 -22.63 -6.92 30.41
N GLU A 319 -22.32 -7.69 31.46
CA GLU A 319 -21.73 -9.03 31.32
C GLU A 319 -22.62 -9.98 30.49
N GLU A 320 -23.94 -9.83 30.60
CA GLU A 320 -24.92 -10.60 29.85
C GLU A 320 -24.78 -10.36 28.33
N SER A 321 -24.67 -9.08 27.93
CA SER A 321 -24.50 -8.70 26.52
C SER A 321 -23.21 -9.27 25.93
N LEU A 322 -22.09 -9.18 26.67
CA LEU A 322 -20.81 -9.77 26.24
C LEU A 322 -20.90 -11.29 26.12
N THR A 323 -21.56 -11.96 27.06
CA THR A 323 -21.70 -13.43 27.08
C THR A 323 -22.47 -13.94 25.88
N GLU A 324 -23.59 -13.30 25.53
CA GLU A 324 -24.40 -13.65 24.35
C GLU A 324 -23.57 -13.61 23.06
N ARG A 325 -22.78 -12.55 22.84
CA ARG A 325 -21.94 -12.44 21.62
C ARG A 325 -20.80 -13.46 21.62
N ILE A 326 -20.17 -13.73 22.77
CA ILE A 326 -19.12 -14.74 22.88
C ILE A 326 -19.65 -16.12 22.49
N GLU A 327 -20.85 -16.49 22.94
CA GLU A 327 -21.49 -17.76 22.59
C GLU A 327 -21.79 -17.85 21.10
N LEU A 328 -22.37 -16.78 20.52
CA LEU A 328 -22.63 -16.70 19.08
C LEU A 328 -21.34 -16.82 18.25
N LEU A 329 -20.26 -16.13 18.65
CA LEU A 329 -18.98 -16.17 17.94
C LEU A 329 -18.31 -17.55 18.02
N ASN A 330 -18.45 -18.25 19.14
CA ASN A 330 -17.93 -19.62 19.30
C ASN A 330 -18.74 -20.67 18.53
N SER A 331 -19.91 -20.31 17.99
CA SER A 331 -20.78 -21.22 17.24
C SER A 331 -20.47 -21.30 15.73
N PHE A 332 -19.62 -20.41 15.22
CA PHE A 332 -19.14 -20.43 13.83
C PHE A 332 -17.94 -21.37 13.64
#